data_AF-A0A0K2RSB6-F1
#
_entry.id   AF-A0A0K2RSB6-F1
#
_cell.length_a   1.000
_cell.length_b   1.000
_cell.length_c   1.000
_cell.angle_alpha   90.00
_cell.angle_beta   90.00
_cell.angle_gamma   90.00
#
_symmetry.space_group_name_H-M   'P 1'
#
loop_
_entity.id
_entity.type
_entity.pdbx_description
1 polymer ?
#
loop_
_entity_poly.entity_id
_entity_poly.type
_entity_poly.pdbx_seq_one_letter_code
_entity_poly.pdbx_strand_id
1 'polypeptide(L)'
;MEAVAKEFPEVTHDYLHIDAATIFMVTDPSRFDVIVTDNLFGDIITDLAAAITGGIGLAASGNINMDRSAPSMFEPVHGSAPDIAGQQKADPTAAILSAALLLDHLGYTGAARRIEAAVVADIESRNGDSRSTAAVGDAIAAAL
;
A
#
# COMPACT_ATOMS: atom_id res chain seq x y z
N MET A 1 16.24 10.67 -14.63
CA MET A 1 15.35 11.64 -13.97
C MET A 1 15.44 13.01 -14.61
N GLU A 2 16.62 13.63 -14.71
CA GLU A 2 16.80 14.98 -15.25
C GLU A 2 16.22 15.24 -16.65
N ALA A 3 16.23 14.24 -17.55
CA ALA A 3 15.64 14.38 -18.87
C ALA A 3 14.10 14.50 -18.81
N VAL A 4 13.46 13.59 -18.06
CA VAL A 4 11.99 13.52 -17.91
C VAL A 4 11.47 14.67 -17.04
N ALA A 5 12.25 15.14 -16.05
CA ALA A 5 11.85 16.25 -15.18
C ALA A 5 11.55 17.55 -15.96
N LYS A 6 12.15 17.73 -17.15
CA LYS A 6 11.87 18.87 -18.03
C LYS A 6 10.45 18.83 -18.60
N GLU A 7 9.84 17.66 -18.68
CA GLU A 7 8.47 17.46 -19.16
C GLU A 7 7.42 17.77 -18.07
N PHE A 8 7.83 17.83 -16.80
CA PHE A 8 6.97 18.06 -15.63
C PHE A 8 7.55 19.16 -14.71
N PRO A 9 7.64 20.42 -15.18
CA PRO A 9 8.29 21.52 -14.44
C PRO A 9 7.61 21.88 -13.11
N GLU A 10 6.37 21.47 -12.91
CA GLU A 10 5.61 21.64 -11.67
C GLU A 10 6.00 20.64 -10.56
N VAL A 11 6.69 19.55 -10.91
CA VAL A 11 7.13 18.52 -9.97
C VAL A 11 8.57 18.80 -9.53
N THR A 12 8.74 19.15 -8.26
CA THR A 12 10.08 19.23 -7.66
C THR A 12 10.69 17.84 -7.54
N HIS A 13 11.98 17.71 -7.83
CA HIS A 13 12.72 16.46 -7.63
C HIS A 13 14.01 16.72 -6.86
N ASP A 14 14.41 15.73 -6.08
CA ASP A 14 15.67 15.69 -5.33
C ASP A 14 16.24 14.27 -5.44
N TYR A 15 17.50 14.08 -5.04
CA TYR A 15 18.19 12.81 -5.05
C TYR A 15 18.75 12.47 -3.67
N LEU A 16 18.55 11.24 -3.24
CA LEU A 16 19.15 10.68 -2.04
C LEU A 16 19.83 9.35 -2.36
N HIS A 17 20.99 9.14 -1.74
CA HIS A 17 21.54 7.79 -1.65
C HIS A 17 20.63 6.90 -0.79
N ILE A 18 20.63 5.59 -1.07
CA ILE A 18 19.68 4.65 -0.47
C ILE A 18 19.84 4.53 1.05
N ASP A 19 21.07 4.66 1.55
CA ASP A 19 21.39 4.67 2.98
C ASP A 19 20.77 5.90 3.67
N ALA A 20 20.92 7.09 3.08
CA ALA A 20 20.29 8.31 3.56
C ALA A 20 18.76 8.22 3.49
N ALA A 21 18.19 7.71 2.40
CA ALA A 21 16.75 7.51 2.26
C ALA A 21 16.20 6.56 3.36
N THR A 22 16.91 5.48 3.65
CA THR A 22 16.58 4.52 4.72
C THR A 22 16.62 5.19 6.10
N ILE A 23 17.65 6.00 6.40
CA ILE A 23 17.73 6.77 7.64
C ILE A 23 16.53 7.71 7.76
N PHE A 24 16.20 8.43 6.69
CA PHE A 24 15.09 9.38 6.73
C PHE A 24 13.71 8.70 6.79
N MET A 25 13.51 7.53 6.20
CA MET A 25 12.26 6.78 6.40
C MET A 25 11.99 6.51 7.88
N VAL A 26 13.02 6.28 8.69
CA VAL A 26 12.84 6.06 10.13
C VAL A 26 12.77 7.36 10.93
N THR A 27 13.54 8.38 10.54
CA THR A 27 13.75 9.58 11.37
C THR A 27 12.89 10.79 10.98
N ASP A 28 12.49 10.87 9.71
CA ASP A 28 11.67 11.95 9.14
C ASP A 28 10.90 11.43 7.91
N PRO A 29 9.96 10.47 8.08
CA PRO A 29 9.24 9.88 6.94
C PRO A 29 8.33 10.87 6.20
N SER A 30 7.84 11.91 6.89
CA SER A 30 6.91 12.91 6.33
C SER A 30 7.50 13.78 5.22
N ARG A 31 8.81 13.72 5.00
CA ARG A 31 9.47 14.45 3.91
C ARG A 31 9.19 13.88 2.52
N PHE A 32 8.75 12.64 2.44
CA PHE A 32 8.58 11.92 1.18
C PHE A 32 7.15 12.08 0.67
N ASP A 33 7.03 12.30 -0.64
CA ASP A 33 5.77 12.27 -1.38
C ASP A 33 5.78 11.05 -2.32
N VAL A 34 6.59 11.11 -3.38
CA VAL A 34 6.80 9.99 -4.31
C VAL A 34 8.28 9.62 -4.34
N ILE A 35 8.57 8.32 -4.22
CA ILE A 35 9.92 7.76 -4.36
C ILE A 35 9.97 6.90 -5.61
N VAL A 36 10.96 7.18 -6.47
CA VAL A 36 11.30 6.34 -7.63
C VAL A 36 12.67 5.75 -7.39
N THR A 37 12.78 4.43 -7.50
CA THR A 37 14.03 3.70 -7.30
C THR A 37 14.09 2.47 -8.22
N ASP A 38 15.20 1.75 -8.19
CA ASP A 38 15.34 0.49 -8.91
C ASP A 38 14.64 -0.68 -8.20
N ASN A 39 14.69 -1.86 -8.80
CA ASN A 39 13.99 -3.03 -8.26
C ASN A 39 14.54 -3.48 -6.90
N LEU A 40 15.89 -3.52 -6.75
CA LEU A 40 16.53 -4.02 -5.53
C LEU A 40 16.29 -3.09 -4.33
N PHE A 41 16.46 -1.79 -4.53
CA PHE A 41 16.21 -0.84 -3.45
C PHE A 41 14.73 -0.65 -3.20
N GLY A 42 13.89 -0.75 -4.24
CA GLY A 42 12.44 -0.76 -4.14
C GLY A 42 11.96 -1.83 -3.17
N ASP A 43 12.36 -3.08 -3.38
CA ASP A 43 12.03 -4.24 -2.53
C ASP A 43 12.30 -3.96 -1.04
N ILE A 44 13.46 -3.35 -0.73
CA ILE A 44 13.86 -3.05 0.64
C ILE A 44 13.04 -1.90 1.23
N ILE A 45 12.92 -0.78 0.51
CA ILE A 45 12.32 0.43 1.10
C ILE A 45 10.80 0.38 1.13
N THR A 46 10.14 -0.42 0.29
CA THR A 46 8.69 -0.63 0.39
C THR A 46 8.33 -1.42 1.64
N ASP A 47 9.15 -2.43 2.01
CA ASP A 47 8.99 -3.15 3.27
C ASP A 47 9.27 -2.26 4.48
N LEU A 48 10.29 -1.41 4.40
CA LEU A 48 10.56 -0.42 5.45
C LEU A 48 9.41 0.57 5.61
N ALA A 49 8.88 1.09 4.51
CA ALA A 49 7.73 2.00 4.51
C ALA A 49 6.52 1.32 5.17
N ALA A 50 6.23 0.07 4.81
CA ALA A 50 5.15 -0.68 5.42
C ALA A 50 5.36 -0.93 6.92
N ALA A 51 6.60 -1.18 7.35
CA ALA A 51 6.93 -1.38 8.76
C ALA A 51 6.70 -0.13 9.62
N ILE A 52 7.07 1.06 9.14
CA ILE A 52 6.91 2.32 9.89
C ILE A 52 5.46 2.83 9.90
N THR A 53 4.60 2.41 8.97
CA THR A 53 3.19 2.82 8.89
C THR A 53 2.23 1.91 9.65
N GLY A 54 2.73 0.98 10.48
CA GLY A 54 1.90 0.08 11.29
C GLY A 54 1.98 -1.40 10.87
N GLY A 55 2.83 -1.76 9.91
CA GLY A 55 3.18 -3.13 9.55
C GLY A 55 2.77 -3.54 8.13
N ILE A 56 3.48 -4.53 7.60
CA ILE A 56 3.27 -5.10 6.25
C ILE A 56 1.83 -5.63 6.04
N GLY A 57 1.14 -6.03 7.12
CA GLY A 57 -0.25 -6.50 7.06
C GLY A 57 -1.29 -5.45 6.59
N LEU A 58 -0.90 -4.17 6.48
CA LEU A 58 -1.76 -3.09 6.01
C LEU A 58 -1.32 -2.51 4.66
N ALA A 59 -0.20 -2.98 4.10
CA ALA A 59 0.33 -2.46 2.85
C ALA A 59 -0.25 -3.20 1.64
N ALA A 60 -0.72 -2.44 0.66
CA ALA A 60 -1.21 -2.93 -0.63
C ALA A 60 -0.23 -2.57 -1.75
N SER A 61 -0.18 -3.40 -2.80
CA SER A 61 0.72 -3.24 -3.94
C SER A 61 -0.03 -3.35 -5.28
N GLY A 62 0.53 -2.69 -6.29
CA GLY A 62 0.10 -2.75 -7.68
C GLY A 62 1.30 -2.94 -8.61
N ASN A 63 1.31 -4.05 -9.34
CA ASN A 63 2.23 -4.32 -10.43
C ASN A 63 1.59 -3.84 -11.74
N ILE A 64 1.96 -2.64 -12.17
CA ILE A 64 1.27 -1.93 -13.25
C ILE A 64 1.92 -2.17 -14.60
N ASN A 65 1.12 -2.61 -15.57
CA ASN A 65 1.50 -2.53 -16.98
C ASN A 65 1.08 -1.18 -17.55
N MET A 66 2.04 -0.26 -17.68
CA MET A 66 1.80 1.14 -18.04
C MET A 66 1.12 1.32 -19.41
N ASP A 67 1.44 0.48 -20.40
CA ASP A 67 0.85 0.57 -21.74
C ASP A 67 -0.50 -0.16 -21.88
N ARG A 68 -0.94 -0.84 -20.82
CA ARG A 68 -2.19 -1.62 -20.75
C ARG A 68 -2.32 -2.72 -21.82
N SER A 69 -1.22 -3.18 -22.41
CA SER A 69 -1.20 -4.31 -23.35
C SER A 69 -1.53 -5.66 -22.69
N ALA A 70 -1.40 -5.74 -21.36
CA ALA A 70 -1.72 -6.88 -20.52
C ALA A 70 -2.32 -6.38 -19.19
N PRO A 71 -3.09 -7.21 -18.46
CA PRO A 71 -3.66 -6.80 -17.18
C PRO A 71 -2.57 -6.52 -16.13
N SER A 72 -2.72 -5.42 -15.41
CA SER A 72 -1.98 -5.14 -14.16
C SER A 72 -2.43 -6.11 -13.05
N MET A 73 -1.60 -6.31 -12.03
CA MET A 73 -1.88 -7.19 -10.89
C MET A 73 -1.86 -6.39 -9.58
N PHE A 74 -2.77 -6.69 -8.66
CA PHE A 74 -2.88 -6.00 -7.37
C PHE A 74 -2.95 -7.04 -6.25
N GLU A 75 -2.17 -6.84 -5.20
CA GLU A 75 -1.98 -7.83 -4.14
C GLU A 75 -1.68 -7.17 -2.78
N PRO A 76 -1.96 -7.84 -1.65
CA PRO A 76 -1.38 -7.44 -0.38
C PRO A 76 0.14 -7.64 -0.40
N VAL A 77 0.90 -6.78 0.28
CA VAL A 77 2.37 -6.91 0.37
C VAL A 77 2.78 -8.11 1.24
N HIS A 78 1.97 -8.47 2.23
CA HIS A 78 2.30 -9.58 3.12
C HIS A 78 2.40 -10.93 2.37
N GLY A 79 3.28 -11.80 2.85
CA GLY A 79 3.44 -13.15 2.33
C GLY A 79 2.28 -14.09 2.67
N SER A 80 2.47 -15.39 2.40
CA SER A 80 1.42 -16.42 2.50
C SER A 80 1.05 -16.85 3.93
N ALA A 81 1.86 -16.51 4.94
CA ALA A 81 1.65 -16.84 6.36
C ALA A 81 1.11 -18.28 6.60
N PRO A 82 1.85 -19.33 6.19
CA PRO A 82 1.35 -20.70 6.16
C PRO A 82 1.04 -21.28 7.56
N ASP A 83 1.67 -20.74 8.60
CA ASP A 83 1.48 -21.09 10.01
C ASP A 83 0.08 -20.73 10.54
N ILE A 84 -0.61 -19.80 9.90
CA ILE A 84 -1.99 -19.39 10.25
C ILE A 84 -3.02 -19.68 9.15
N ALA A 85 -2.63 -20.38 8.09
CA ALA A 85 -3.50 -20.72 6.97
C ALA A 85 -4.75 -21.49 7.45
N GLY A 86 -5.94 -21.04 7.02
CA GLY A 86 -7.22 -21.65 7.38
C GLY A 86 -7.69 -21.40 8.83
N GLN A 87 -6.97 -20.62 9.63
CA GLN A 87 -7.29 -20.40 11.05
C GLN A 87 -8.11 -19.14 11.32
N GLN A 88 -8.53 -18.40 10.29
CA GLN A 88 -9.27 -17.14 10.42
C GLN A 88 -8.53 -16.08 11.26
N LYS A 89 -7.19 -16.07 11.21
CA LYS A 89 -6.33 -15.12 11.94
C LYS A 89 -5.73 -14.02 11.07
N ALA A 90 -5.70 -14.21 9.76
CA ALA A 90 -5.11 -13.23 8.85
C ALA A 90 -6.00 -11.98 8.76
N ASP A 91 -5.39 -10.81 8.78
CA ASP A 91 -6.10 -9.55 8.56
C ASP A 91 -6.29 -9.32 7.05
N PRO A 92 -7.53 -9.24 6.52
CA PRO A 92 -7.77 -9.07 5.09
C PRO A 92 -7.58 -7.62 4.60
N THR A 93 -7.25 -6.67 5.48
CA THR A 93 -7.23 -5.23 5.17
C THR A 93 -6.34 -4.89 3.97
N ALA A 94 -5.10 -5.41 3.92
CA ALA A 94 -4.21 -5.17 2.77
C ALA A 94 -4.78 -5.68 1.45
N ALA A 95 -5.46 -6.84 1.45
CA ALA A 95 -6.08 -7.39 0.24
C ALA A 95 -7.31 -6.57 -0.19
N ILE A 96 -8.03 -5.99 0.77
CA ILE A 96 -9.15 -5.07 0.47
C ILE A 96 -8.61 -3.75 -0.11
N LEU A 97 -7.53 -3.21 0.44
CA LEU A 97 -6.86 -2.02 -0.09
C LEU A 97 -6.27 -2.26 -1.49
N SER A 98 -5.76 -3.46 -1.79
CA SER A 98 -5.30 -3.77 -3.15
C SER A 98 -6.46 -3.80 -4.16
N ALA A 99 -7.66 -4.19 -3.72
CA ALA A 99 -8.87 -4.04 -4.54
C ALA A 99 -9.24 -2.57 -4.78
N ALA A 100 -9.00 -1.66 -3.82
CA ALA A 100 -9.18 -0.22 -4.03
C ALA A 100 -8.20 0.31 -5.10
N LEU A 101 -6.91 -0.07 -5.02
CA LEU A 101 -5.91 0.26 -6.04
C LEU A 101 -6.31 -0.24 -7.44
N LEU A 102 -6.83 -1.47 -7.51
CA LEU A 102 -7.36 -2.03 -8.75
C LEU A 102 -8.50 -1.19 -9.32
N LEU A 103 -9.48 -0.85 -8.48
CA LEU A 103 -10.65 -0.07 -8.91
C LEU A 103 -10.24 1.32 -9.40
N ASP A 104 -9.32 1.98 -8.72
CA ASP A 104 -8.81 3.28 -9.14
C ASP A 104 -8.05 3.19 -10.47
N HIS A 105 -7.20 2.16 -10.64
CA HIS A 105 -6.51 1.90 -11.91
C HIS A 105 -7.48 1.68 -13.09
N LEU A 106 -8.64 1.07 -12.84
CA LEU A 106 -9.71 0.87 -13.83
C LEU A 106 -10.60 2.11 -14.04
N GLY A 107 -10.39 3.20 -13.31
CA GLY A 107 -11.17 4.45 -13.40
C GLY A 107 -12.42 4.48 -12.52
N TYR A 108 -12.61 3.50 -11.64
CA TYR A 108 -13.69 3.46 -10.65
C TYR A 108 -13.31 4.18 -9.34
N THR A 109 -12.74 5.38 -9.44
CA THR A 109 -12.23 6.16 -8.30
C THR A 109 -13.26 6.37 -7.18
N GLY A 110 -14.54 6.53 -7.51
CA GLY A 110 -15.60 6.64 -6.50
C GLY A 110 -15.78 5.37 -5.67
N ALA A 111 -15.61 4.19 -6.28
CA ALA A 111 -15.67 2.92 -5.56
C ALA A 111 -14.39 2.67 -4.76
N ALA A 112 -13.22 2.99 -5.31
CA ALA A 112 -11.94 2.91 -4.60
C ALA A 112 -11.97 3.75 -3.31
N ARG A 113 -12.39 5.01 -3.39
CA ARG A 113 -12.51 5.90 -2.22
C ARG A 113 -13.48 5.41 -1.15
N ARG A 114 -14.57 4.73 -1.53
CA ARG A 114 -15.49 4.11 -0.56
C ARG A 114 -14.81 2.99 0.21
N ILE A 115 -14.04 2.14 -0.47
CA ILE A 115 -13.26 1.09 0.17
C ILE A 115 -12.21 1.69 1.12
N GLU A 116 -11.45 2.68 0.66
CA GLU A 116 -10.44 3.36 1.49
C GLU A 116 -11.08 3.97 2.75
N ALA A 117 -12.19 4.70 2.59
CA ALA A 117 -12.89 5.29 3.73
C ALA A 117 -13.41 4.24 4.71
N ALA A 118 -13.97 3.12 4.22
CA ALA A 118 -14.44 2.03 5.06
C ALA A 118 -13.28 1.34 5.81
N VAL A 119 -12.13 1.14 5.16
CA VAL A 119 -10.92 0.62 5.80
C VAL A 119 -10.40 1.56 6.87
N VAL A 120 -10.34 2.87 6.61
CA VAL A 120 -9.92 3.87 7.60
C VAL A 120 -10.86 3.85 8.81
N ALA A 121 -12.17 3.85 8.58
CA ALA A 121 -13.16 3.77 9.67
C ALA A 121 -13.01 2.49 10.51
N ASP A 122 -12.76 1.34 9.87
CA ASP A 122 -12.47 0.09 10.58
C ASP A 122 -11.21 0.23 11.45
N ILE A 123 -10.10 0.72 10.88
CA ILE A 123 -8.82 0.90 11.59
C ILE A 123 -8.98 1.84 12.79
N GLU A 124 -9.66 2.98 12.62
CA GLU A 124 -9.92 3.94 13.70
C GLU A 124 -10.77 3.34 14.84
N SER A 125 -11.62 2.37 14.52
CA SER A 125 -12.47 1.68 15.50
C SER A 125 -11.75 0.58 16.27
N ARG A 126 -10.55 0.17 15.86
CA ARG A 126 -9.80 -0.93 16.49
C ARG A 126 -9.36 -0.53 17.90
N ASN A 127 -9.76 -1.34 18.87
CA ASN A 127 -9.45 -1.17 20.29
C ASN A 127 -8.35 -2.12 20.80
N GLY A 128 -7.71 -2.87 19.90
CA GLY A 128 -6.68 -3.87 20.24
C GLY A 128 -7.21 -5.30 20.43
N ASP A 129 -8.53 -5.52 20.32
CA ASP A 129 -9.10 -6.86 20.39
C ASP A 129 -8.78 -7.68 19.13
N SER A 130 -8.49 -8.97 19.31
CA SER A 130 -8.29 -9.89 18.20
C SER A 130 -9.63 -10.17 17.51
N ARG A 131 -9.68 -9.94 16.20
CA ARG A 131 -10.84 -10.21 15.35
C ARG A 131 -10.49 -11.28 14.33
N SER A 132 -11.47 -12.10 13.96
CA SER A 132 -11.28 -13.08 12.90
C SER A 132 -11.19 -12.40 11.53
N THR A 133 -10.59 -13.08 10.56
CA THR A 133 -10.55 -12.63 9.15
C THR A 133 -11.94 -12.22 8.65
N ALA A 134 -12.96 -13.06 8.88
CA ALA A 134 -14.34 -12.75 8.51
C ALA A 134 -14.89 -11.52 9.23
N ALA A 135 -14.65 -11.38 10.54
CA ALA A 135 -15.17 -10.24 11.30
C ALA A 135 -14.60 -8.90 10.82
N VAL A 136 -13.32 -8.85 10.42
CA VAL A 136 -12.73 -7.66 9.81
C VAL A 136 -13.36 -7.37 8.45
N GLY A 137 -13.51 -8.39 7.60
CA GLY A 137 -14.16 -8.24 6.30
C GLY A 137 -15.61 -7.74 6.40
N ASP A 138 -16.39 -8.30 7.30
CA ASP A 138 -17.78 -7.93 7.55
C ASP A 138 -17.90 -6.49 8.06
N ALA A 139 -17.01 -6.08 8.97
CA ALA A 139 -16.98 -4.72 9.50
C ALA A 139 -16.69 -3.67 8.41
N ILE A 140 -15.69 -3.94 7.56
CA ILE A 140 -15.36 -3.06 6.42
C ILE A 140 -16.51 -3.03 5.42
N ALA A 141 -17.09 -4.19 5.08
CA ALA A 141 -18.21 -4.28 4.15
C ALA A 141 -19.46 -3.52 4.64
N ALA A 142 -19.73 -3.54 5.94
CA ALA A 142 -20.83 -2.82 6.56
C ALA A 142 -20.65 -1.28 6.53
N ALA A 143 -19.42 -0.80 6.35
CA ALA A 143 -19.07 0.62 6.31
C ALA A 143 -19.02 1.21 4.88
N LEU A 144 -19.30 0.42 3.85
CA LEU A 144 -19.27 0.85 2.44
C LEU A 144 -20.43 1.75 2.03
#